data_AF-A0A2L2N9Z1-F1
#
_entry.id   AF-A0A2L2N9Z1-F1
#
_cell.length_a   1.000
_cell.length_b   1.000
_cell.length_c   1.000
_cell.angle_alpha   90.00
_cell.angle_beta   90.00
_cell.angle_gamma   90.00
#
_symmetry.space_group_name_H-M   'P 1'
#
loop_
_entity.id
_entity.type
_entity.pdbx_description
1 polymer ?
#
loop_
_entity_poly.entity_id
_entity_poly.type
_entity_poly.pdbx_seq_one_letter_code
_entity_poly.pdbx_strand_id
1 'polypeptide(L)'
;MNYKQSKNLLLVSLLTLVGCNFSPTVVAKPPQQQDLQTTPSAIPTQSSTGNLATHLTYKIATYNSQLMGASRTYGVSLPPGYEQNPKQRYPVIFLLHGGHGNPTDWFIQGKGQALKTVEQLYTTGKLPPSIIITPDGNDKRGSSPYWDPQYIDGPNGKVSTAVGDELVKVVQSRYRTLTNPDFWAIGGLSSGGWGAMNVGLHNVNHFSILFSHSGYFHDKSGPINSPITYIKSIPTPAKKRLRIYLDSGTSDIEEIDAAKNFSKVLNNLKISNSFRQFPGSHTWQYWREHLADSLTFVGEQFKSAEIANARKATNLGINDRKNIQNN
;
A
#
# COMPACT_ATOMS: atom_id res chain seq x y z
N MET A 1 -77.98 17.10 -0.54
CA MET A 1 -77.77 16.40 -1.82
C MET A 1 -76.27 16.38 -2.10
N ASN A 2 -75.58 15.28 -2.40
CA ASN A 2 -75.83 13.86 -2.25
C ASN A 2 -74.44 13.20 -2.34
N TYR A 3 -74.13 12.28 -1.42
CA TYR A 3 -72.97 11.39 -1.46
C TYR A 3 -73.10 10.45 -2.67
N LYS A 4 -72.01 10.08 -3.36
CA LYS A 4 -71.92 8.78 -4.02
C LYS A 4 -70.47 8.31 -4.18
N GLN A 5 -70.15 7.29 -3.38
CA GLN A 5 -69.03 6.38 -3.53
C GLN A 5 -69.16 5.56 -4.82
N SER A 6 -68.04 5.33 -5.51
CA SER A 6 -67.90 4.28 -6.52
C SER A 6 -67.05 3.14 -5.95
N LYS A 7 -67.67 1.96 -5.80
CA LYS A 7 -67.01 0.68 -5.52
C LYS A 7 -66.34 0.19 -6.81
N ASN A 8 -65.08 -0.23 -6.75
CA ASN A 8 -64.50 -1.14 -7.74
C ASN A 8 -64.03 -2.40 -7.02
N LEU A 9 -64.62 -3.51 -7.45
CA LEU A 9 -64.37 -4.88 -7.08
C LEU A 9 -63.44 -5.45 -8.14
N LEU A 10 -62.29 -6.04 -7.77
CA LEU A 10 -61.56 -6.92 -8.69
C LEU A 10 -60.84 -8.06 -7.98
N LEU A 11 -61.06 -9.22 -8.59
CA LEU A 11 -60.78 -10.61 -8.23
C LEU A 11 -59.41 -10.89 -7.60
N VAL A 12 -59.42 -11.73 -6.57
CA VAL A 12 -58.25 -12.49 -6.10
C VAL A 12 -58.22 -13.81 -6.87
N SER A 13 -57.23 -13.98 -7.74
CA SER A 13 -56.91 -15.26 -8.38
C SER A 13 -55.82 -15.97 -7.57
N LEU A 14 -56.16 -17.12 -6.98
CA LEU A 14 -55.22 -18.07 -6.39
C LEU A 14 -54.35 -18.69 -7.50
N LEU A 15 -53.03 -18.52 -7.42
CA LEU A 15 -52.07 -19.42 -8.06
C LEU A 15 -51.30 -20.17 -6.99
N THR A 16 -51.54 -21.47 -6.90
CA THR A 16 -50.64 -22.45 -6.30
C THR A 16 -49.53 -22.78 -7.29
N LEU A 17 -48.26 -22.79 -6.88
CA LEU A 17 -47.34 -23.94 -7.03
C LEU A 17 -45.88 -23.66 -6.64
N VAL A 18 -45.29 -24.74 -6.12
CA VAL A 18 -43.88 -25.10 -5.93
C VAL A 18 -43.14 -24.50 -4.73
N GLY A 19 -43.01 -25.35 -3.70
CA GLY A 19 -42.06 -25.15 -2.61
C GLY A 19 -40.62 -25.40 -3.07
N CYS A 20 -39.74 -24.48 -2.73
CA CYS A 20 -38.30 -24.69 -2.74
C CYS A 20 -37.86 -24.99 -1.30
N ASN A 21 -37.25 -26.16 -1.12
CA ASN A 21 -36.57 -26.57 0.11
C ASN A 21 -35.42 -25.59 0.41
N PHE A 22 -35.54 -24.86 1.52
CA PHE A 22 -34.41 -24.14 2.10
C PHE A 22 -33.53 -25.13 2.87
N SER A 23 -32.35 -25.44 2.33
CA SER A 23 -31.26 -26.03 3.12
C SER A 23 -30.81 -25.00 4.17
N PRO A 24 -30.64 -25.39 5.45
CA PRO A 24 -30.12 -24.47 6.44
C PRO A 24 -28.70 -24.06 6.09
N THR A 25 -28.49 -22.76 6.01
CA THR A 25 -27.18 -22.14 5.83
C THR A 25 -26.31 -22.52 7.02
N VAL A 26 -25.22 -23.25 6.79
CA VAL A 26 -24.20 -23.48 7.81
C VAL A 26 -23.54 -22.13 8.08
N VAL A 27 -23.98 -21.46 9.14
CA VAL A 27 -23.29 -20.29 9.69
C VAL A 27 -21.95 -20.79 10.24
N ALA A 28 -20.87 -20.53 9.51
CA ALA A 28 -19.53 -20.79 10.00
C ALA A 28 -19.31 -19.98 11.29
N LYS A 29 -19.09 -20.69 12.39
CA LYS A 29 -18.73 -20.12 13.69
C LYS A 29 -17.48 -19.24 13.51
N PRO A 30 -17.44 -18.02 14.08
CA PRO A 30 -16.23 -17.20 14.07
C PRO A 30 -15.07 -18.00 14.68
N PRO A 31 -13.84 -17.93 14.16
CA PRO A 31 -12.71 -18.56 14.81
C PRO A 31 -12.58 -17.98 16.22
N GLN A 32 -12.63 -18.85 17.22
CA GLN A 32 -12.30 -18.47 18.59
C GLN A 32 -10.88 -17.92 18.60
N GLN A 33 -10.69 -16.76 19.24
CA GLN A 33 -9.38 -16.18 19.52
C GLN A 33 -8.57 -17.21 20.32
N GLN A 34 -7.68 -17.93 19.63
CA GLN A 34 -6.61 -18.66 20.28
C GLN A 34 -5.51 -17.66 20.64
N ASP A 35 -5.05 -17.74 21.88
CA ASP A 35 -4.00 -16.91 22.46
C ASP A 35 -2.85 -16.63 21.47
N LEU A 36 -2.63 -15.36 21.20
CA LEU A 36 -1.50 -14.85 20.42
C LEU A 36 -0.23 -15.00 21.26
N GLN A 37 0.36 -16.20 21.29
CA GLN A 37 1.78 -16.33 21.56
C GLN A 37 2.55 -15.77 20.36
N THR A 38 2.94 -14.50 20.47
CA THR A 38 3.69 -13.76 19.45
C THR A 38 5.12 -14.25 19.36
N THR A 39 5.37 -15.31 18.59
CA THR A 39 6.69 -15.42 17.94
C THR A 39 6.81 -14.26 16.94
N PRO A 40 7.93 -13.52 16.90
CA PRO A 40 8.14 -12.54 15.86
C PRO A 40 8.03 -13.26 14.52
N SER A 41 7.00 -12.95 13.72
CA SER A 41 6.93 -13.45 12.35
C SER A 41 8.14 -12.88 11.62
N ALA A 42 9.14 -13.72 11.41
CA ALA A 42 10.31 -13.41 10.60
C ALA A 42 9.84 -13.10 9.18
N ILE A 43 10.57 -12.22 8.49
CA ILE A 43 10.40 -12.05 7.05
C ILE A 43 10.61 -13.43 6.41
N PRO A 44 9.81 -13.80 5.40
CA PRO A 44 10.05 -15.06 4.71
C PRO A 44 11.49 -15.12 4.20
N THR A 45 12.23 -16.14 4.59
CA THR A 45 13.50 -16.50 3.95
C THR A 45 13.25 -16.77 2.47
N GLN A 46 14.27 -16.55 1.62
CA GLN A 46 14.14 -16.79 0.19
C GLN A 46 13.51 -18.16 -0.06
N SER A 47 12.45 -18.18 -0.87
CA SER A 47 11.76 -19.42 -1.20
C SER A 47 12.74 -20.37 -1.89
N SER A 48 12.58 -21.67 -1.66
CA SER A 48 13.34 -22.69 -2.39
C SER A 48 13.19 -22.47 -3.90
N THR A 49 14.22 -22.84 -4.66
CA THR A 49 14.31 -22.64 -6.12
C THR A 49 13.04 -23.07 -6.89
N GLY A 50 12.31 -24.07 -6.38
CA GLY A 50 11.04 -24.52 -6.97
C GLY A 50 9.88 -23.54 -6.87
N ASN A 51 9.78 -22.74 -5.81
CA ASN A 51 8.72 -21.72 -5.67
C ASN A 51 9.01 -20.47 -6.50
N LEU A 52 10.28 -20.12 -6.69
CA LEU A 52 10.69 -18.99 -7.54
C LEU A 52 10.56 -19.29 -9.04
N ALA A 53 10.37 -20.55 -9.44
CA ALA A 53 10.16 -20.94 -10.84
C ALA A 53 8.76 -20.55 -11.37
N THR A 54 7.80 -20.23 -10.49
CA THR A 54 6.47 -19.78 -10.89
C THR A 54 6.45 -18.26 -11.05
N HIS A 55 6.09 -17.78 -12.25
CA HIS A 55 5.92 -16.35 -12.49
C HIS A 55 4.80 -15.76 -11.61
N LEU A 56 5.07 -14.57 -11.07
CA LEU A 56 4.10 -13.77 -10.35
C LEU A 56 2.94 -13.39 -11.27
N THR A 57 1.75 -13.45 -10.70
CA THR A 57 0.53 -12.97 -11.32
C THR A 57 -0.07 -11.89 -10.46
N TYR A 58 -1.02 -11.14 -11.02
CA TYR A 58 -1.82 -10.19 -10.27
C TYR A 58 -3.30 -10.41 -10.57
N LYS A 59 -4.15 -9.92 -9.66
CA LYS A 59 -5.59 -9.77 -9.91
C LYS A 59 -6.05 -8.39 -9.47
N ILE A 60 -7.15 -7.93 -10.05
CA ILE A 60 -7.86 -6.76 -9.56
C ILE A 60 -8.91 -7.21 -8.54
N ALA A 61 -8.84 -6.65 -7.35
CA ALA A 61 -9.79 -6.87 -6.28
C ALA A 61 -10.60 -5.60 -6.00
N THR A 62 -11.77 -5.75 -5.40
CA THR A 62 -12.68 -4.65 -5.07
C THR A 62 -12.93 -4.56 -3.57
N TYR A 63 -13.23 -3.36 -3.08
CA TYR A 63 -13.70 -3.13 -1.72
C TYR A 63 -14.65 -1.93 -1.70
N ASN A 64 -15.59 -1.93 -0.76
CA ASN A 64 -16.49 -0.80 -0.57
C ASN A 64 -15.79 0.23 0.32
N SER A 65 -15.46 1.40 -0.25
CA SER A 65 -14.87 2.52 0.49
C SER A 65 -15.97 3.40 1.05
N GLN A 66 -16.03 3.50 2.38
CA GLN A 66 -16.94 4.42 3.07
C GLN A 66 -16.48 5.86 2.85
N LEU A 67 -15.17 6.08 2.86
CA LEU A 67 -14.55 7.39 2.70
C LEU A 67 -14.76 7.98 1.30
N MET A 68 -14.91 7.13 0.30
CA MET A 68 -15.20 7.53 -1.08
C MET A 68 -16.68 7.35 -1.45
N GLY A 69 -17.47 6.66 -0.63
CA GLY A 69 -18.89 6.37 -0.89
C GLY A 69 -19.11 5.51 -2.15
N ALA A 70 -18.15 4.65 -2.48
CA ALA A 70 -18.16 3.87 -3.72
C ALA A 70 -17.36 2.55 -3.59
N SER A 71 -17.67 1.58 -4.45
CA SER A 71 -16.80 0.42 -4.67
C SER A 71 -15.54 0.86 -5.40
N ARG A 72 -14.37 0.55 -4.84
CA ARG A 72 -13.05 0.88 -5.37
C ARG A 72 -12.26 -0.38 -5.70
N THR A 73 -11.30 -0.24 -6.59
CA THR A 73 -10.42 -1.32 -7.01
C THR A 73 -8.99 -1.14 -6.50
N TYR A 74 -8.28 -2.25 -6.39
CA TYR A 74 -6.82 -2.27 -6.23
C TYR A 74 -6.28 -3.53 -6.92
N GLY A 75 -5.09 -3.45 -7.47
CA GLY A 75 -4.37 -4.63 -7.93
C GLY A 75 -3.63 -5.27 -6.76
N VAL A 76 -3.51 -6.59 -6.79
CA VAL A 76 -2.76 -7.37 -5.81
C VAL A 76 -1.96 -8.46 -6.51
N SER A 77 -0.68 -8.55 -6.15
CA SER A 77 0.18 -9.69 -6.47
C SER A 77 0.67 -10.32 -5.17
N LEU A 78 0.53 -11.63 -5.07
CA LEU A 78 0.93 -12.41 -3.90
C LEU A 78 2.29 -13.06 -4.17
N PRO A 79 3.18 -13.12 -3.16
CA PRO A 79 4.50 -13.69 -3.33
C PRO A 79 4.44 -15.20 -3.62
N PRO A 80 5.52 -15.80 -4.17
CA PRO A 80 5.56 -17.22 -4.43
C PRO A 80 5.46 -18.01 -3.13
N GLY A 81 4.78 -19.17 -3.19
CA GLY A 81 4.56 -20.00 -2.00
C GLY A 81 3.50 -19.46 -1.03
N TYR A 82 2.79 -18.37 -1.34
CA TYR A 82 1.83 -17.75 -0.41
C TYR A 82 0.77 -18.74 0.10
N GLU A 83 0.18 -19.57 -0.77
CA GLU A 83 -0.85 -20.54 -0.37
C GLU A 83 -0.27 -21.78 0.32
N GLN A 84 0.97 -22.14 -0.01
CA GLN A 84 1.68 -23.27 0.59
C GLN A 84 2.14 -22.98 2.03
N ASN A 85 2.20 -21.71 2.42
CA ASN A 85 2.70 -21.27 3.73
C ASN A 85 1.60 -20.53 4.52
N PRO A 86 0.57 -21.23 5.05
CA PRO A 86 -0.61 -20.61 5.65
C PRO A 86 -0.33 -19.83 6.95
N LYS A 87 0.82 -20.07 7.59
CA LYS A 87 1.26 -19.34 8.79
C LYS A 87 2.21 -18.18 8.49
N GLN A 88 2.75 -18.11 7.28
CA GLN A 88 3.72 -17.08 6.91
C GLN A 88 3.02 -15.74 6.69
N ARG A 89 3.62 -14.69 7.24
CA ARG A 89 3.21 -13.29 7.03
C ARG A 89 4.24 -12.56 6.20
N TYR A 90 3.79 -11.57 5.44
CA TYR A 90 4.60 -10.92 4.41
C TYR A 90 4.66 -9.40 4.62
N PRO A 91 5.80 -8.76 4.32
CA PRO A 91 5.84 -7.31 4.14
C PRO A 91 4.96 -6.88 2.97
N VAL A 92 4.57 -5.60 2.95
CA VAL A 92 3.62 -5.04 1.97
C VAL A 92 4.20 -3.80 1.30
N ILE A 93 4.02 -3.70 -0.02
CA ILE A 93 4.48 -2.57 -0.82
C ILE A 93 3.30 -2.02 -1.62
N PHE A 94 2.99 -0.75 -1.41
CA PHE A 94 2.00 -0.01 -2.20
C PHE A 94 2.70 0.71 -3.35
N LEU A 95 2.16 0.57 -4.57
CA LEU A 95 2.64 1.20 -5.80
C LEU A 95 1.54 2.08 -6.39
N LEU A 96 1.72 3.40 -6.27
CA LEU A 96 0.77 4.43 -6.67
C LEU A 96 1.02 4.82 -8.12
N HIS A 97 -0.06 4.87 -8.91
CA HIS A 97 0.01 5.31 -10.31
C HIS A 97 0.07 6.84 -10.41
N GLY A 98 0.61 7.35 -11.51
CA GLY A 98 0.62 8.77 -11.83
C GLY A 98 -0.67 9.26 -12.48
N GLY A 99 -0.56 10.40 -13.17
CA GLY A 99 -1.62 10.95 -14.02
C GLY A 99 -2.13 9.90 -15.00
N HIS A 100 -3.42 9.99 -15.35
CA HIS A 100 -4.04 9.12 -16.37
C HIS A 100 -4.06 7.63 -16.00
N GLY A 101 -3.69 7.31 -14.76
CA GLY A 101 -3.43 5.95 -14.34
C GLY A 101 -4.62 5.26 -13.71
N ASN A 102 -4.38 3.99 -13.41
CA ASN A 102 -5.30 3.10 -12.70
C ASN A 102 -4.50 1.94 -12.06
N PRO A 103 -5.15 1.05 -11.28
CA PRO A 103 -4.48 -0.07 -10.60
C PRO A 103 -3.63 -1.02 -11.47
N THR A 104 -3.88 -1.10 -12.78
CA THR A 104 -3.17 -2.04 -13.67
C THR A 104 -1.82 -1.52 -14.16
N ASP A 105 -1.58 -0.21 -14.04
CA ASP A 105 -0.48 0.48 -14.73
C ASP A 105 0.91 -0.03 -14.35
N TRP A 106 1.10 -0.40 -13.09
CA TRP A 106 2.35 -0.99 -12.63
C TRP A 106 2.57 -2.41 -13.16
N PHE A 107 1.54 -3.12 -13.61
CA PHE A 107 1.65 -4.53 -14.02
C PHE A 107 1.72 -4.74 -15.54
N ILE A 108 1.06 -3.89 -16.33
CA ILE A 108 0.86 -4.16 -17.76
C ILE A 108 2.11 -3.89 -18.62
N GLN A 109 2.17 -4.58 -19.76
CA GLN A 109 3.17 -4.34 -20.81
C GLN A 109 3.04 -2.91 -21.36
N GLY A 110 4.16 -2.31 -21.75
CA GLY A 110 4.21 -0.91 -22.19
C GLY A 110 4.29 0.11 -21.05
N LYS A 111 3.91 -0.27 -19.82
CA LYS A 111 4.01 0.55 -18.60
C LYS A 111 5.00 -0.06 -17.60
N GLY A 112 4.59 -0.26 -16.34
CA GLY A 112 5.50 -0.55 -15.23
C GLY A 112 6.14 -1.93 -15.28
N GLN A 113 5.44 -2.98 -15.75
CA GLN A 113 5.92 -4.37 -15.75
C GLN A 113 6.57 -4.82 -14.40
N ALA A 114 6.07 -4.29 -13.28
CA ALA A 114 6.68 -4.38 -11.96
C ALA A 114 6.95 -5.82 -11.52
N LEU A 115 6.10 -6.78 -11.91
CA LEU A 115 6.28 -8.18 -11.52
C LEU A 115 7.60 -8.78 -12.02
N LYS A 116 8.09 -8.38 -13.20
CA LYS A 116 9.40 -8.81 -13.71
C LYS A 116 10.53 -8.33 -12.81
N THR A 117 10.48 -7.05 -12.43
CA THR A 117 11.44 -6.45 -11.50
C THR A 117 11.38 -7.13 -10.14
N VAL A 118 10.18 -7.35 -9.61
CA VAL A 118 9.98 -8.02 -8.30
C VAL A 118 10.51 -9.46 -8.32
N GLU A 119 10.24 -10.24 -9.36
CA GLU A 119 10.79 -11.60 -9.55
C GLU A 119 12.32 -11.61 -9.55
N GLN A 120 12.94 -10.67 -10.30
CA GLN A 120 14.39 -10.53 -10.35
C GLN A 120 14.97 -10.20 -8.97
N LEU A 121 14.32 -9.30 -8.22
CA LEU A 121 14.77 -8.92 -6.88
C LEU A 121 14.56 -10.03 -5.85
N TYR A 122 13.53 -10.86 -5.99
CA TYR A 122 13.35 -12.07 -5.18
C TYR A 122 14.46 -13.08 -5.45
N THR A 123 14.78 -13.31 -6.72
CA THR A 123 15.81 -14.27 -7.17
C THR A 123 17.21 -13.85 -6.71
N THR A 124 17.52 -12.56 -6.81
CA THR A 124 18.80 -11.98 -6.37
C THR A 124 18.86 -11.71 -4.85
N GLY A 125 17.76 -11.96 -4.13
CA GLY A 125 17.67 -11.74 -2.69
C GLY A 125 17.71 -10.28 -2.28
N LYS A 126 17.53 -9.34 -3.22
CA LYS A 126 17.51 -7.90 -2.94
C LYS A 126 16.19 -7.45 -2.34
N LEU A 127 15.10 -8.16 -2.60
CA LEU A 127 13.79 -7.94 -1.99
C LEU A 127 13.30 -9.27 -1.40
N PRO A 128 12.87 -9.32 -0.13
CA PRO A 128 12.20 -10.51 0.38
C PRO A 128 10.81 -10.69 -0.25
N PRO A 129 10.26 -11.92 -0.30
CA PRO A 129 8.89 -12.14 -0.76
C PRO A 129 7.90 -11.21 -0.06
N SER A 130 7.18 -10.42 -0.84
CA SER A 130 6.32 -9.31 -0.41
C SER A 130 4.96 -9.34 -1.12
N ILE A 131 3.93 -8.79 -0.48
CA ILE A 131 2.63 -8.53 -1.12
C ILE A 131 2.71 -7.18 -1.82
N ILE A 132 2.39 -7.13 -3.11
CA ILE A 132 2.37 -5.90 -3.90
C ILE A 132 0.91 -5.45 -4.08
N ILE A 133 0.63 -4.20 -3.73
CA ILE A 133 -0.69 -3.57 -3.85
C ILE A 133 -0.59 -2.36 -4.76
N THR A 134 -1.50 -2.23 -5.73
CA THR A 134 -1.61 -1.07 -6.62
C THR A 134 -2.98 -0.41 -6.44
N PRO A 135 -3.12 0.57 -5.54
CA PRO A 135 -4.41 1.21 -5.26
C PRO A 135 -4.96 1.95 -6.48
N ASP A 136 -6.29 2.06 -6.59
CA ASP A 136 -6.90 3.13 -7.36
C ASP A 136 -6.67 4.46 -6.61
N GLY A 137 -5.91 5.35 -7.20
CA GLY A 137 -5.56 6.67 -6.67
C GLY A 137 -6.51 7.78 -7.09
N ASN A 138 -7.50 7.49 -7.94
CA ASN A 138 -8.38 8.52 -8.49
C ASN A 138 -9.41 8.99 -7.45
N ASP A 139 -9.67 10.29 -7.40
CA ASP A 139 -10.81 10.85 -6.66
C ASP A 139 -12.12 10.68 -7.45
N LYS A 140 -13.23 11.26 -6.97
CA LYS A 140 -14.56 11.11 -7.61
C LYS A 140 -14.64 11.68 -9.03
N ARG A 141 -13.65 12.45 -9.48
CA ARG A 141 -13.54 12.92 -10.88
C ARG A 141 -13.09 11.80 -11.83
N GLY A 142 -12.53 10.71 -11.31
CA GLY A 142 -11.99 9.61 -12.10
C GLY A 142 -10.67 9.95 -12.79
N SER A 143 -10.15 8.98 -13.54
CA SER A 143 -8.94 9.14 -14.36
C SER A 143 -9.24 10.00 -15.59
N SER A 144 -8.35 10.94 -15.93
CA SER A 144 -8.59 11.90 -17.00
C SER A 144 -7.29 12.43 -17.60
N PRO A 145 -7.19 12.62 -18.95
CA PRO A 145 -6.07 13.29 -19.61
C PRO A 145 -5.76 14.69 -19.06
N TYR A 146 -6.74 15.35 -18.43
CA TYR A 146 -6.66 16.77 -18.07
C TYR A 146 -6.34 17.03 -16.60
N TRP A 147 -6.39 16.01 -15.74
CA TRP A 147 -6.08 16.18 -14.32
C TRP A 147 -5.48 14.93 -13.70
N ASP A 148 -4.60 15.16 -12.74
CA ASP A 148 -3.97 14.10 -11.99
C ASP A 148 -4.82 13.63 -10.80
N PRO A 149 -4.64 12.38 -10.35
CA PRO A 149 -5.11 11.94 -9.06
C PRO A 149 -4.50 12.82 -7.97
N GLN A 150 -5.37 13.40 -7.15
CA GLN A 150 -4.94 14.39 -6.18
C GLN A 150 -4.41 13.80 -4.88
N TYR A 151 -4.55 12.51 -4.57
CA TYR A 151 -4.14 11.88 -3.29
C TYR A 151 -4.23 12.75 -2.01
N ILE A 152 -5.24 13.61 -1.94
CA ILE A 152 -5.58 14.44 -0.78
C ILE A 152 -6.95 14.03 -0.27
N ASP A 153 -7.25 14.48 0.95
CA ASP A 153 -8.63 14.57 1.40
C ASP A 153 -9.20 15.93 1.03
N GLY A 154 -10.22 15.94 0.18
CA GLY A 154 -10.77 17.18 -0.36
C GLY A 154 -12.20 17.04 -0.89
N PRO A 155 -12.69 18.05 -1.64
CA PRO A 155 -14.06 18.09 -2.13
C PRO A 155 -14.46 16.89 -3.00
N ASN A 156 -13.48 16.30 -3.72
CA ASN A 156 -13.70 15.16 -4.59
C ASN A 156 -13.52 13.81 -3.88
N GLY A 157 -13.45 13.80 -2.55
CA GLY A 157 -13.33 12.58 -1.74
C GLY A 157 -12.07 12.57 -0.87
N LYS A 158 -12.04 11.59 0.04
CA LYS A 158 -10.98 11.41 1.02
C LYS A 158 -9.93 10.41 0.54
N VAL A 159 -9.27 10.71 -0.57
CA VAL A 159 -8.38 9.75 -1.25
C VAL A 159 -7.17 9.41 -0.39
N SER A 160 -6.59 10.40 0.30
CA SER A 160 -5.42 10.16 1.14
C SER A 160 -5.73 9.17 2.25
N THR A 161 -6.84 9.39 2.98
CA THR A 161 -7.27 8.48 4.05
C THR A 161 -7.80 7.16 3.50
N ALA A 162 -8.49 7.15 2.35
CA ALA A 162 -8.98 5.93 1.72
C ALA A 162 -7.83 4.99 1.31
N VAL A 163 -6.76 5.53 0.72
CA VAL A 163 -5.59 4.74 0.33
C VAL A 163 -4.71 4.41 1.53
N GLY A 164 -4.43 5.39 2.39
CA GLY A 164 -3.43 5.29 3.45
C GLY A 164 -3.89 4.61 4.73
N ASP A 165 -5.20 4.52 4.98
CA ASP A 165 -5.76 3.93 6.20
C ASP A 165 -6.85 2.88 5.90
N GLU A 166 -7.90 3.23 5.14
CA GLU A 166 -9.01 2.30 4.87
C GLU A 166 -8.55 1.09 4.06
N LEU A 167 -7.84 1.30 2.95
CA LEU A 167 -7.29 0.22 2.14
C LEU A 167 -6.22 -0.58 2.89
N VAL A 168 -5.40 0.05 3.73
CA VAL A 168 -4.44 -0.66 4.59
C VAL A 168 -5.16 -1.67 5.48
N LYS A 169 -6.25 -1.25 6.14
CA LYS A 169 -7.07 -2.13 6.99
C LYS A 169 -7.71 -3.26 6.18
N VAL A 170 -8.20 -2.98 4.97
CA VAL A 170 -8.73 -4.00 4.05
C VAL A 170 -7.65 -5.01 3.66
N VAL A 171 -6.43 -4.56 3.38
CA VAL A 171 -5.31 -5.45 3.03
C VAL A 171 -4.93 -6.31 4.24
N GLN A 172 -4.82 -5.73 5.44
CA GLN A 172 -4.53 -6.46 6.67
C GLN A 172 -5.59 -7.51 7.02
N SER A 173 -6.87 -7.25 6.71
CA SER A 173 -7.95 -8.20 6.98
C SER A 173 -8.04 -9.34 5.96
N ARG A 174 -7.58 -9.11 4.72
CA ARG A 174 -7.71 -10.07 3.61
C ARG A 174 -6.47 -10.91 3.37
N TYR A 175 -5.29 -10.42 3.77
CA TYR A 175 -4.01 -11.04 3.48
C TYR A 175 -3.16 -11.24 4.72
N ARG A 176 -2.23 -12.18 4.66
CA ARG A 176 -1.29 -12.49 5.74
C ARG A 176 -0.15 -11.48 5.74
N THR A 177 -0.40 -10.30 6.30
CA THR A 177 0.59 -9.23 6.37
C THR A 177 1.35 -9.26 7.70
N LEU A 178 2.60 -8.79 7.69
CA LEU A 178 3.24 -8.25 8.89
C LEU A 178 2.49 -6.99 9.32
N THR A 179 2.35 -6.73 10.62
CA THR A 179 1.55 -5.60 11.12
C THR A 179 2.40 -4.40 11.56
N ASN A 180 3.71 -4.59 11.71
CA ASN A 180 4.63 -3.51 12.05
C ASN A 180 4.86 -2.60 10.82
N PRO A 181 4.69 -1.26 10.95
CA PRO A 181 4.94 -0.30 9.86
C PRO A 181 6.32 -0.37 9.22
N ASP A 182 7.32 -0.90 9.94
CA ASP A 182 8.67 -1.12 9.41
C ASP A 182 8.72 -2.14 8.26
N PHE A 183 7.63 -2.89 8.05
CA PHE A 183 7.44 -3.84 6.95
C PHE A 183 6.41 -3.37 5.92
N TRP A 184 6.07 -2.08 5.93
CA TRP A 184 5.13 -1.47 4.99
C TRP A 184 5.80 -0.31 4.25
N ALA A 185 5.83 -0.43 2.93
CA ALA A 185 6.31 0.60 2.04
C ALA A 185 5.19 1.17 1.18
N ILE A 186 5.29 2.44 0.84
CA ILE A 186 4.43 3.11 -0.14
C ILE A 186 5.30 3.94 -1.07
N GLY A 187 5.09 3.77 -2.36
CA GLY A 187 5.80 4.54 -3.38
C GLY A 187 5.03 4.67 -4.67
N GLY A 188 5.52 5.50 -5.57
CA GLY A 188 4.83 5.76 -6.83
C GLY A 188 5.64 6.62 -7.77
N LEU A 189 5.02 6.98 -8.90
CA LEU A 189 5.62 7.82 -9.95
C LEU A 189 4.82 9.10 -10.18
N SER A 190 5.45 10.20 -10.58
CA SER A 190 4.78 11.47 -10.92
C SER A 190 3.84 11.94 -9.79
N SER A 191 2.57 12.21 -10.09
CA SER A 191 1.53 12.47 -9.08
C SER A 191 1.35 11.34 -8.06
N GLY A 192 1.62 10.09 -8.42
CA GLY A 192 1.70 8.97 -7.47
C GLY A 192 2.96 8.99 -6.61
N GLY A 193 4.06 9.59 -7.08
CA GLY A 193 5.29 9.81 -6.29
C GLY A 193 5.08 10.90 -5.24
N TRP A 194 4.49 12.03 -5.64
CA TRP A 194 3.98 13.03 -4.68
C TRP A 194 2.95 12.41 -3.73
N GLY A 195 2.00 11.63 -4.26
CA GLY A 195 0.95 10.96 -3.50
C GLY A 195 1.50 9.97 -2.47
N ALA A 196 2.54 9.22 -2.79
CA ALA A 196 3.19 8.32 -1.87
C ALA A 196 3.81 9.05 -0.67
N MET A 197 4.43 10.22 -0.91
CA MET A 197 4.91 11.07 0.18
C MET A 197 3.75 11.67 0.97
N ASN A 198 2.73 12.22 0.32
CA ASN A 198 1.60 12.84 1.03
C ASN A 198 0.84 11.81 1.86
N VAL A 199 0.33 10.74 1.23
CA VAL A 199 -0.40 9.66 1.91
C VAL A 199 0.47 9.01 2.99
N GLY A 200 1.73 8.67 2.68
CA GLY A 200 2.63 8.03 3.63
C GLY A 200 2.91 8.88 4.88
N LEU A 201 3.10 10.19 4.73
CA LEU A 201 3.32 11.10 5.85
C LEU A 201 2.07 11.34 6.70
N HIS A 202 0.88 11.32 6.10
CA HIS A 202 -0.37 11.35 6.86
C HIS A 202 -0.67 10.04 7.58
N ASN A 203 -0.03 8.94 7.17
CA ASN A 203 -0.28 7.59 7.66
C ASN A 203 1.01 6.92 8.17
N VAL A 204 1.86 7.66 8.89
CA VAL A 204 3.13 7.14 9.44
C VAL A 204 2.92 6.00 10.42
N ASN A 205 1.74 5.85 11.01
CA ASN A 205 1.35 4.70 11.82
C ASN A 205 1.19 3.40 11.01
N HIS A 206 1.10 3.49 9.69
CA HIS A 206 1.00 2.34 8.77
C HIS A 206 2.26 2.16 7.94
N PHE A 207 2.94 3.25 7.56
CA PHE A 207 4.12 3.19 6.68
C PHE A 207 5.38 3.75 7.37
N SER A 208 6.50 3.03 7.26
CA SER A 208 7.85 3.53 7.62
C SER A 208 8.71 3.85 6.40
N ILE A 209 8.41 3.26 5.25
CA ILE A 209 9.29 3.30 4.07
C ILE A 209 8.55 3.99 2.93
N LEU A 210 9.06 5.13 2.48
CA LEU A 210 8.45 5.92 1.40
C LEU A 210 9.40 5.97 0.21
N PHE A 211 8.91 5.87 -1.02
CA PHE A 211 9.73 6.13 -2.20
C PHE A 211 8.98 6.89 -3.29
N SER A 212 9.68 7.71 -4.06
CA SER A 212 9.06 8.54 -5.10
C SER A 212 9.95 8.64 -6.33
N HIS A 213 9.39 8.26 -7.47
CA HIS A 213 9.96 8.46 -8.81
C HIS A 213 9.35 9.73 -9.42
N SER A 214 10.16 10.69 -9.86
CA SER A 214 9.69 11.91 -10.56
C SER A 214 8.56 12.65 -9.82
N GLY A 215 8.64 12.73 -8.49
CA GLY A 215 7.60 13.36 -7.68
C GLY A 215 7.86 14.85 -7.45
N TYR A 216 6.79 15.61 -7.25
CA TYR A 216 6.83 16.96 -6.70
C TYR A 216 6.53 16.92 -5.20
N PHE A 217 6.93 17.93 -4.42
CA PHE A 217 6.78 17.90 -2.94
C PHE A 217 6.19 19.18 -2.35
N HIS A 218 5.75 20.10 -3.21
CA HIS A 218 5.02 21.31 -2.86
C HIS A 218 3.70 21.30 -3.64
N ASP A 219 2.58 21.50 -2.94
CA ASP A 219 1.25 21.43 -3.51
C ASP A 219 0.47 22.75 -3.33
N LYS A 220 -0.36 23.09 -4.32
CA LYS A 220 -1.10 24.36 -4.33
C LYS A 220 -2.31 24.36 -3.39
N SER A 221 -2.79 23.20 -2.92
CA SER A 221 -3.90 23.11 -1.96
C SER A 221 -3.50 23.44 -0.52
N GLY A 222 -2.20 23.63 -0.25
CA GLY A 222 -1.70 24.20 0.99
C GLY A 222 -0.63 23.36 1.71
N PRO A 223 -0.15 23.85 2.88
CA PRO A 223 0.98 23.27 3.59
C PRO A 223 0.71 21.86 4.12
N ILE A 224 -0.56 21.52 4.39
CA ILE A 224 -0.97 20.19 4.86
C ILE A 224 -0.82 19.10 3.79
N ASN A 225 -0.85 19.49 2.51
CA ASN A 225 -0.71 18.59 1.35
C ASN A 225 0.64 18.80 0.63
N SER A 226 1.54 19.58 1.22
CA SER A 226 2.90 19.80 0.71
C SER A 226 3.88 18.97 1.54
N PRO A 227 4.35 17.78 1.09
CA PRO A 227 5.26 16.93 1.86
C PRO A 227 6.48 17.67 2.43
N ILE A 228 7.07 18.61 1.66
CA ILE A 228 8.22 19.40 2.09
C ILE A 228 7.96 20.27 3.32
N THR A 229 6.69 20.68 3.51
CA THR A 229 6.24 21.47 4.66
C THR A 229 5.69 20.56 5.74
N TYR A 230 4.79 19.64 5.39
CA TYR A 230 4.09 18.77 6.33
C TYR A 230 5.04 17.87 7.13
N ILE A 231 6.14 17.39 6.53
CA ILE A 231 7.16 16.57 7.23
C ILE A 231 7.65 17.21 8.53
N LYS A 232 7.68 18.55 8.61
CA LYS A 232 8.14 19.29 9.79
C LYS A 232 7.20 19.12 10.97
N SER A 233 5.92 18.87 10.73
CA SER A 233 4.90 18.65 11.76
C SER A 233 4.89 17.22 12.33
N ILE A 234 5.48 16.25 11.63
CA ILE A 234 5.49 14.84 12.04
C ILE A 234 6.21 14.68 13.40
N PRO A 235 5.65 13.89 14.35
CA PRO A 235 6.30 13.65 15.64
C PRO A 235 7.70 13.05 15.49
N THR A 236 8.64 13.47 16.35
CA THR A 236 10.03 13.01 16.33
C THR A 236 10.18 11.48 16.32
N PRO A 237 9.42 10.68 17.11
CA PRO A 237 9.51 9.22 17.04
C PRO A 237 9.18 8.67 15.65
N ALA A 238 8.17 9.22 14.97
CA ALA A 238 7.82 8.83 13.62
C ALA A 238 8.91 9.25 12.61
N LYS A 239 9.43 10.48 12.71
CA LYS A 239 10.55 10.96 11.87
C LYS A 239 11.78 10.04 11.93
N LYS A 240 12.14 9.56 13.12
CA LYS A 240 13.29 8.64 13.31
C LYS A 240 13.07 7.26 12.67
N ARG A 241 11.82 6.83 12.54
CA ARG A 241 11.45 5.56 11.92
C ARG A 241 11.40 5.65 10.39
N LEU A 242 11.09 6.82 9.83
CA LEU A 242 10.98 7.02 8.39
C LEU A 242 12.28 6.70 7.63
N ARG A 243 12.13 6.07 6.48
CA ARG A 243 13.16 5.79 5.47
C ARG A 243 12.64 6.22 4.11
N ILE A 244 13.31 7.18 3.47
CA ILE A 244 12.77 7.82 2.27
C ILE A 244 13.73 7.68 1.08
N TYR A 245 13.22 7.21 -0.06
CA TYR A 245 13.98 7.16 -1.32
C TYR A 245 13.37 8.11 -2.35
N LEU A 246 14.20 8.88 -3.03
CA LEU A 246 13.79 9.85 -4.05
C LEU A 246 14.67 9.67 -5.29
N ASP A 247 14.06 9.61 -6.46
CA ASP A 247 14.78 9.67 -7.72
C ASP A 247 14.00 10.40 -8.81
N SER A 248 14.72 10.94 -9.79
CA SER A 248 14.16 11.58 -10.99
C SER A 248 15.20 11.57 -12.12
N GLY A 249 14.71 11.53 -13.36
CA GLY A 249 15.57 11.45 -14.55
C GLY A 249 16.24 12.78 -14.85
N THR A 250 17.50 12.79 -15.33
CA THR A 250 18.30 14.01 -15.56
C THR A 250 17.67 15.04 -16.51
N SER A 251 16.70 14.63 -17.32
CA SER A 251 15.95 15.50 -18.23
C SER A 251 14.58 15.93 -17.68
N ASP A 252 14.22 15.49 -16.48
CA ASP A 252 12.99 15.78 -15.72
C ASP A 252 13.30 16.89 -14.69
N ILE A 253 13.61 18.08 -15.21
CA ILE A 253 14.35 19.11 -14.47
C ILE A 253 13.61 19.62 -13.23
N GLU A 254 12.30 19.88 -13.34
CA GLU A 254 11.50 20.40 -12.23
C GLU A 254 11.40 19.38 -11.09
N GLU A 255 11.21 18.11 -11.44
CA GLU A 255 11.07 16.97 -10.53
C GLU A 255 12.39 16.64 -9.84
N ILE A 256 13.52 16.73 -10.55
CA ILE A 256 14.85 16.64 -9.93
C ILE A 256 15.03 17.73 -8.90
N ASP A 257 14.72 18.98 -9.24
CA ASP A 257 14.91 20.10 -8.32
C ASP A 257 13.98 19.97 -7.12
N ALA A 258 12.75 19.51 -7.31
CA ALA A 258 11.83 19.17 -6.23
C ALA A 258 12.42 18.08 -5.31
N ALA A 259 12.89 16.96 -5.86
CA ALA A 259 13.48 15.86 -5.11
C ALA A 259 14.75 16.25 -4.35
N LYS A 260 15.63 17.00 -5.00
CA LYS A 260 16.85 17.55 -4.41
C LYS A 260 16.54 18.50 -3.26
N ASN A 261 15.57 19.39 -3.42
CA ASN A 261 15.16 20.32 -2.36
C ASN A 261 14.48 19.60 -1.20
N PHE A 262 13.65 18.59 -1.47
CA PHE A 262 13.05 17.79 -0.41
C PHE A 262 14.11 16.99 0.36
N SER A 263 15.06 16.35 -0.32
CA SER A 263 16.19 15.65 0.32
C SER A 263 17.00 16.57 1.24
N LYS A 264 17.27 17.82 0.86
CA LYS A 264 17.91 18.81 1.75
C LYS A 264 17.10 19.03 3.04
N VAL A 265 15.77 19.15 2.95
CA VAL A 265 14.90 19.28 4.12
C VAL A 265 14.95 18.02 5.00
N LEU A 266 14.93 16.83 4.40
CA LEU A 266 15.05 15.57 5.12
C LEU A 266 16.39 15.46 5.88
N ASN A 267 17.49 15.86 5.23
CA ASN A 267 18.82 15.89 5.85
C ASN A 267 18.87 16.85 7.05
N ASN A 268 18.31 18.05 6.91
CA ASN A 268 18.25 19.02 8.00
C ASN A 268 17.42 18.51 9.19
N LEU A 269 16.37 17.74 8.92
CA LEU A 269 15.53 17.09 9.93
C LEU A 269 16.12 15.77 10.47
N LYS A 270 17.29 15.34 9.97
CA LYS A 270 17.94 14.07 10.30
C LYS A 270 17.05 12.85 10.02
N ILE A 271 16.25 12.93 8.96
CA ILE A 271 15.44 11.81 8.47
C ILE A 271 16.28 11.03 7.46
N SER A 272 16.38 9.71 7.68
CA SER A 272 17.16 8.83 6.82
C SER A 272 16.57 8.81 5.41
N ASN A 273 17.36 9.26 4.43
CA ASN A 273 16.92 9.32 3.05
C ASN A 273 18.06 9.02 2.05
N SER A 274 17.66 8.63 0.84
CA SER A 274 18.55 8.49 -0.32
C SER A 274 17.95 9.25 -1.49
N PHE A 275 18.72 10.18 -2.05
CA PHE A 275 18.40 10.83 -3.32
C PHE A 275 19.30 10.25 -4.43
N ARG A 276 18.70 9.96 -5.59
CA ARG A 276 19.36 9.46 -6.79
C ARG A 276 18.88 10.24 -8.02
N GLN A 277 19.71 10.26 -9.04
CA GLN A 277 19.36 10.81 -10.35
C GLN A 277 20.04 9.94 -11.41
N PHE A 278 19.32 9.64 -12.48
CA PHE A 278 19.81 8.77 -13.55
C PHE A 278 19.44 9.37 -14.92
N PRO A 279 20.13 9.00 -16.01
CA PRO A 279 19.73 9.43 -17.35
C PRO A 279 18.28 9.06 -17.66
N GLY A 280 17.50 10.01 -18.18
CA GLY A 280 16.12 9.77 -18.60
C GLY A 280 15.20 10.97 -18.37
N SER A 281 13.94 10.81 -18.78
CA SER A 281 12.88 11.82 -18.71
C SER A 281 11.63 11.25 -18.01
N HIS A 282 10.58 12.06 -17.89
CA HIS A 282 9.27 11.72 -17.29
C HIS A 282 8.50 10.60 -18.05
N THR A 283 8.99 9.37 -17.99
CA THR A 283 8.54 8.28 -18.87
C THR A 283 8.44 6.94 -18.17
N TRP A 284 7.56 6.07 -18.67
CA TRP A 284 7.46 4.68 -18.22
C TRP A 284 8.74 3.87 -18.39
N GLN A 285 9.59 4.21 -19.38
CA GLN A 285 10.89 3.56 -19.52
C GLN A 285 11.76 3.84 -18.30
N TYR A 286 11.91 5.12 -17.93
CA TYR A 286 12.68 5.52 -16.76
C TYR A 286 12.13 4.88 -15.47
N TRP A 287 10.82 4.98 -15.24
CA TRP A 287 10.22 4.42 -14.01
C TRP A 287 10.33 2.90 -13.92
N ARG A 288 10.21 2.18 -15.04
CA ARG A 288 10.36 0.72 -15.07
C ARG A 288 11.80 0.30 -14.77
N GLU A 289 12.78 1.02 -15.30
CA GLU A 289 14.19 0.74 -15.08
C GLU A 289 14.56 0.98 -13.61
N HIS A 290 14.21 2.15 -13.07
CA HIS A 290 14.60 2.54 -11.71
C HIS A 290 13.69 2.04 -10.59
N LEU A 291 12.59 1.35 -10.93
CA LEU A 291 11.84 0.56 -9.95
C LEU A 291 12.74 -0.48 -9.25
N ALA A 292 13.74 -1.02 -9.95
CA ALA A 292 14.67 -1.96 -9.36
C ALA A 292 15.49 -1.33 -8.22
N ASP A 293 15.88 -0.05 -8.38
CA ASP A 293 16.66 0.68 -7.39
C ASP A 293 15.84 1.00 -6.13
N SER A 294 14.63 1.53 -6.31
CA SER A 294 13.75 1.88 -5.18
C SER A 294 13.29 0.64 -4.42
N LEU A 295 12.96 -0.45 -5.11
CA LEU A 295 12.59 -1.71 -4.46
C LEU A 295 13.79 -2.41 -3.80
N THR A 296 15.00 -2.26 -4.33
CA THR A 296 16.22 -2.71 -3.62
C THR A 296 16.38 -1.97 -2.30
N PHE A 297 16.22 -0.64 -2.30
CA PHE A 297 16.23 0.16 -1.08
C PHE A 297 15.16 -0.32 -0.08
N VAL A 298 13.92 -0.58 -0.53
CA VAL A 298 12.84 -1.13 0.30
C VAL A 298 13.25 -2.47 0.93
N GLY A 299 13.81 -3.38 0.14
CA GLY A 299 14.26 -4.68 0.63
C GLY A 299 15.36 -4.59 1.69
N GLU A 300 16.29 -3.65 1.54
CA GLU A 300 17.31 -3.34 2.56
C GLU A 300 16.68 -2.83 3.86
N GLN A 301 15.64 -1.99 3.77
CA GLN A 301 14.95 -1.47 4.96
C GLN A 301 14.19 -2.58 5.68
N PHE A 302 13.51 -3.48 4.95
CA PHE A 302 12.84 -4.64 5.53
C PHE A 302 13.84 -5.55 6.29
N LYS A 303 14.98 -5.89 5.67
CA LYS A 303 16.02 -6.68 6.35
C LYS A 303 16.56 -5.98 7.59
N SER A 304 16.79 -4.67 7.51
CA SER A 304 17.25 -3.88 8.65
C SER A 304 16.24 -3.88 9.80
N ALA A 305 14.94 -3.79 9.50
CA ALA A 305 13.86 -3.85 10.47
C ALA A 305 13.77 -5.23 11.14
N GLU A 306 13.93 -6.30 10.38
CA GLU A 306 13.98 -7.67 10.91
C GLU A 306 15.12 -7.84 11.92
N ILE A 307 16.34 -7.42 11.56
CA ILE A 307 17.50 -7.48 12.46
C ILE A 307 17.25 -6.64 13.73
N ALA A 308 16.69 -5.44 13.59
CA ALA A 308 16.38 -4.59 14.73
C ALA A 308 15.34 -5.21 15.67
N ASN A 309 14.30 -5.84 15.11
CA ASN A 309 13.26 -6.51 15.90
C ASN A 309 13.78 -7.77 16.59
N ALA A 310 14.61 -8.56 15.93
CA ALA A 310 15.26 -9.72 16.53
C ALA A 310 16.14 -9.32 17.72
N ARG A 311 16.95 -8.26 17.59
CA ARG A 311 17.78 -7.73 18.69
C ARG A 311 16.95 -7.27 19.88
N LYS A 312 15.82 -6.58 19.65
CA LYS A 312 14.91 -6.16 20.72
C LYS A 312 14.33 -7.35 21.48
N ALA A 313 13.90 -8.39 20.77
CA ALA A 313 13.36 -9.61 21.38
C ALA A 313 14.41 -10.32 22.25
N THR A 314 15.65 -10.44 21.78
CA THR A 314 16.76 -11.02 22.55
C THR A 314 17.05 -10.23 23.82
N ASN A 315 17.10 -8.89 23.74
CA ASN A 315 17.37 -8.04 24.91
C ASN A 315 16.26 -8.12 25.97
N LEU A 316 15.00 -8.22 25.55
CA LEU A 316 13.87 -8.44 26.47
C LEU A 316 13.99 -9.79 27.18
N GLY A 317 14.27 -10.87 26.44
CA GLY A 317 14.44 -12.20 27.01
C GLY A 317 15.64 -12.34 27.95
N ILE A 318 16.69 -11.51 27.79
CA ILE A 318 17.81 -11.43 28.74
C ILE A 318 17.39 -10.73 30.04
N ASN A 319 16.61 -9.66 29.97
CA ASN A 319 16.16 -8.92 31.14
C ASN A 319 15.16 -9.74 31.99
N ASP A 320 14.27 -10.49 31.35
CA ASP A 320 13.33 -11.36 32.06
C ASP A 320 14.05 -12.49 32.83
N ARG A 321 15.09 -13.09 32.24
CA ARG A 321 15.91 -14.11 32.94
C ARG A 321 16.70 -13.54 34.12
N LYS A 322 17.18 -12.30 34.03
CA LYS A 322 17.86 -11.63 35.15
C LYS A 322 16.91 -11.32 36.31
N ASN A 323 15.64 -11.00 36.03
CA ASN A 323 14.65 -10.77 37.07
C ASN A 323 14.20 -12.07 37.77
N ILE A 324 14.21 -13.21 37.06
CA ILE A 324 13.87 -14.51 37.65
C ILE A 324 14.99 -15.04 38.55
N GLN A 325 16.26 -14.70 38.30
CA GLN A 325 17.38 -15.14 39.15
C GLN A 325 17.61 -14.28 40.40
N ASN A 326 16.87 -13.18 40.56
CA ASN A 326 16.99 -12.27 41.71
C ASN A 326 15.81 -12.34 42.70
N ASN A 327 14.93 -13.34 42.57
CA ASN A 327 13.87 -13.70 43.51
C ASN A 327 14.07 -15.12 44.03
#